data_AF-A0A2N3IF82-F1
#
_entry.id   AF-A0A2N3IF82-F1
#
_cell.length_a   1.000
_cell.length_b   1.000
_cell.length_c   1.000
_cell.angle_alpha   90.00
_cell.angle_beta   90.00
_cell.angle_gamma   90.00
#
_symmetry.space_group_name_H-M   'P 1'
#
loop_
_entity.id
_entity.type
_entity.pdbx_description
1 polymer ?
#
loop_
_entity_poly.entity_id
_entity_poly.type
_entity_poly.pdbx_seq_one_letter_code
_entity_poly.pdbx_strand_id
1 'polypeptide(L)'
;MSELDELKTLWEEYNFNRLEPIDFDTFQELVWFYPILAVLSADNNIDGAERNFYLEQLEKKAHQEEHLQISVLKREAKYIAENIRLLENLFISALKILVKSKGWQNALMDNMLNAAKVSYEPWQTKTLYGNSENHLKFSKKVLDLVLEDVLDKKERVSEEELAVIVNILQKTEALNERNQMILEVFENSP
;
A
#
# COMPACT_ATOMS: atom_id res chain seq x y z
N MET A 1 12.29 23.49 -15.69
CA MET A 1 10.91 23.00 -15.55
C MET A 1 10.64 22.88 -14.06
N SER A 2 9.49 23.30 -13.54
CA SER A 2 9.23 23.16 -12.10
C SER A 2 8.83 21.71 -11.78
N GLU A 3 9.03 21.26 -10.53
CA GLU A 3 8.60 19.92 -10.08
C GLU A 3 7.08 19.70 -10.31
N LEU A 4 6.30 20.77 -10.22
CA LEU A 4 4.87 20.75 -10.52
C LEU A 4 4.57 20.53 -12.02
N ASP A 5 5.36 21.12 -12.91
CA ASP A 5 5.21 20.92 -14.36
C ASP A 5 5.59 19.49 -14.78
N GLU A 6 6.62 18.92 -14.14
CA GLU A 6 7.01 17.52 -14.32
C GLU A 6 5.88 16.58 -13.88
N LEU A 7 5.28 16.84 -12.71
CA LEU A 7 4.17 16.03 -12.21
C LEU A 7 2.92 16.15 -13.09
N LYS A 8 2.65 17.33 -13.66
CA LYS A 8 1.56 17.52 -14.63
C LYS A 8 1.79 16.76 -15.93
N THR A 9 3.02 16.70 -16.41
CA THR A 9 3.36 15.88 -17.59
C THR A 9 3.04 14.40 -17.35
N LEU A 10 3.37 13.88 -16.16
CA LEU A 10 3.05 12.48 -15.80
C LEU A 10 1.55 12.23 -15.65
N TRP A 11 0.80 13.23 -15.16
CA TRP A 11 -0.67 13.18 -15.12
C TRP A 11 -1.28 13.17 -16.53
N GLU A 12 -0.77 13.97 -17.45
CA GLU A 12 -1.18 13.98 -18.86
C GLU A 12 -0.88 12.63 -19.54
N GLU A 13 0.30 12.06 -19.27
CA GLU A 13 0.69 10.73 -19.75
C GLU A 13 -0.25 9.64 -19.21
N TYR A 14 -0.56 9.68 -17.91
CA TYR A 14 -1.50 8.74 -17.29
C TYR A 14 -2.91 8.82 -17.91
N ASN A 15 -3.35 10.02 -18.26
CA ASN A 15 -4.65 10.26 -18.88
C ASN A 15 -4.66 10.10 -20.41
N PHE A 16 -3.51 9.81 -21.02
CA PHE A 16 -3.42 9.72 -22.48
C PHE A 16 -4.33 8.61 -23.02
N ASN A 17 -5.20 8.97 -23.97
CA ASN A 17 -6.21 8.10 -24.59
C ASN A 17 -7.24 7.47 -23.61
N ARG A 18 -7.43 8.04 -22.42
CA ARG A 18 -8.46 7.57 -21.49
C ARG A 18 -9.84 8.13 -21.83
N LEU A 19 -10.85 7.26 -21.86
CA LEU A 19 -12.25 7.67 -22.05
C LEU A 19 -12.78 8.48 -20.88
N GLU A 20 -12.30 8.17 -19.67
CA GLU A 20 -12.68 8.84 -18.41
C GLU A 20 -11.40 9.30 -17.72
N PRO A 21 -10.85 10.48 -18.10
CA PRO A 21 -9.68 11.02 -17.44
C PRO A 21 -9.99 11.41 -16.00
N ILE A 22 -8.98 11.34 -15.13
CA ILE A 22 -9.07 11.79 -13.75
C ILE A 22 -8.47 13.18 -13.59
N ASP A 23 -8.95 13.94 -12.61
CA ASP A 23 -8.33 15.21 -12.23
C ASP A 23 -6.94 15.01 -11.61
N PHE A 24 -6.21 16.11 -11.48
CA PHE A 24 -4.83 16.11 -11.02
C PHE A 24 -4.71 15.69 -9.54
N ASP A 25 -5.66 16.10 -8.69
CA ASP A 25 -5.62 15.79 -7.26
C ASP A 25 -5.86 14.29 -7.03
N THR A 26 -6.84 13.71 -7.72
CA THR A 26 -7.08 12.26 -7.75
C THR A 26 -5.84 11.50 -8.22
N PHE A 27 -5.13 12.01 -9.23
CA PHE A 27 -3.88 11.39 -9.68
C PHE A 27 -2.79 11.41 -8.60
N GLN A 28 -2.59 12.54 -7.91
CA GLN A 28 -1.62 12.61 -6.81
C GLN A 28 -1.94 11.60 -5.71
N GLU A 29 -3.22 11.40 -5.41
CA GLU A 29 -3.65 10.44 -4.40
C GLU A 29 -3.44 9.00 -4.83
N LEU A 30 -3.70 8.66 -6.10
CA LEU A 30 -3.34 7.35 -6.63
C LEU A 30 -1.84 7.09 -6.59
N VAL A 31 -1.03 8.11 -6.85
CA VAL A 31 0.44 8.03 -6.72
C VAL A 31 0.85 7.75 -5.28
N TRP A 32 0.15 8.33 -4.30
CA TRP A 32 0.37 8.06 -2.89
C TRP A 32 -0.04 6.63 -2.47
N PHE A 33 -1.10 6.09 -3.05
CA PHE A 33 -1.57 4.73 -2.76
C PHE A 33 -0.80 3.62 -3.52
N TYR A 34 -0.14 3.95 -4.62
CA TYR A 34 0.61 3.00 -5.43
C TYR A 34 1.60 2.13 -4.65
N PRO A 35 2.42 2.65 -3.71
CA PRO A 35 3.34 1.84 -2.91
C PRO A 35 2.64 0.77 -2.09
N ILE A 36 1.47 1.07 -1.53
CA ILE A 36 0.67 0.09 -0.79
C ILE A 36 0.26 -1.03 -1.73
N LEU A 37 -0.31 -0.68 -2.89
CA LEU A 37 -0.74 -1.66 -3.88
C LEU A 37 0.42 -2.51 -4.40
N ALA A 38 1.60 -1.92 -4.62
CA ALA A 38 2.79 -2.61 -5.06
C ALA A 38 3.29 -3.63 -4.04
N VAL A 39 3.29 -3.29 -2.75
CA VAL A 39 3.66 -4.21 -1.67
C VAL A 39 2.66 -5.36 -1.58
N LEU A 40 1.36 -5.07 -1.54
CA LEU A 40 0.31 -6.11 -1.49
C LEU A 40 0.27 -6.99 -2.74
N SER A 41 0.86 -6.54 -3.85
CA SER A 41 0.92 -7.31 -5.10
C SER A 41 2.26 -8.02 -5.29
N ALA A 42 3.16 -8.00 -4.29
CA ALA A 42 4.53 -8.51 -4.44
C ALA A 42 4.59 -10.00 -4.82
N ASP A 43 3.68 -10.81 -4.27
CA ASP A 43 3.56 -12.24 -4.56
C ASP A 43 2.65 -12.56 -5.77
N ASN A 44 2.11 -11.52 -6.44
CA ASN A 44 1.12 -11.58 -7.52
C ASN A 44 -0.24 -12.20 -7.11
N ASN A 45 -0.58 -12.25 -5.83
CA ASN A 45 -1.85 -12.79 -5.34
C ASN A 45 -2.43 -12.00 -4.16
N ILE A 46 -3.19 -10.95 -4.47
CA ILE A 46 -3.88 -10.14 -3.44
C ILE A 46 -5.05 -10.93 -2.82
N ASP A 47 -4.90 -11.29 -1.55
CA ASP A 47 -5.92 -11.96 -0.74
C ASP A 47 -7.09 -11.04 -0.34
N GLY A 48 -8.11 -11.62 0.30
CA GLY A 48 -9.30 -10.87 0.70
C GLY A 48 -9.03 -9.78 1.76
N ALA A 49 -8.08 -9.98 2.66
CA ALA A 49 -7.75 -9.03 3.71
C ALA A 49 -6.86 -7.90 3.21
N GLU A 50 -5.87 -8.21 2.37
CA GLU A 50 -5.05 -7.21 1.68
C GLU A 50 -5.91 -6.30 0.81
N ARG A 51 -6.86 -6.89 0.08
CA ARG A 51 -7.85 -6.13 -0.68
C ARG A 51 -8.69 -5.24 0.22
N ASN A 52 -9.23 -5.77 1.33
CA ASN A 52 -10.05 -4.98 2.24
C ASN A 52 -9.25 -3.83 2.87
N PHE A 53 -8.02 -4.09 3.31
CA PHE A 53 -7.14 -3.06 3.83
C PHE A 53 -6.91 -1.95 2.81
N TYR A 54 -6.57 -2.29 1.57
CA TYR A 54 -6.37 -1.30 0.52
C TYR A 54 -7.64 -0.47 0.27
N LEU A 55 -8.81 -1.13 0.20
CA LEU A 55 -10.09 -0.44 0.03
C LEU A 55 -10.44 0.47 1.22
N GLU A 56 -10.15 0.04 2.45
CA GLU A 56 -10.34 0.87 3.65
C GLU A 56 -9.45 2.12 3.62
N GLN A 57 -8.22 2.03 3.12
CA GLN A 57 -7.35 3.20 2.98
C GLN A 57 -7.93 4.20 1.98
N LEU A 58 -8.44 3.72 0.83
CA LEU A 58 -9.13 4.56 -0.15
C LEU A 58 -10.39 5.20 0.43
N GLU A 59 -11.20 4.43 1.17
CA GLU A 59 -12.43 4.92 1.80
C GLU A 59 -12.15 5.96 2.89
N LYS A 60 -11.18 5.72 3.77
CA LYS A 60 -10.77 6.69 4.80
C LYS A 60 -10.37 8.01 4.16
N LYS A 61 -9.61 7.96 3.07
CA LYS A 61 -9.14 9.15 2.37
C LYS A 61 -10.26 9.89 1.63
N ALA A 62 -11.13 9.17 0.93
CA ALA A 62 -12.30 9.77 0.29
C ALA A 62 -13.28 10.41 1.29
N HIS A 63 -13.40 9.87 2.51
CA HIS A 63 -14.18 10.50 3.58
C HIS A 63 -13.53 11.77 4.16
N GLN A 64 -12.20 11.88 4.09
CA GLN A 64 -11.46 13.05 4.56
C GLN A 64 -11.46 14.18 3.53
N GLU A 65 -11.61 13.86 2.25
CA GLU A 65 -11.46 14.81 1.15
C GLU A 65 -12.68 14.79 0.23
N GLU A 66 -13.57 15.77 0.39
CA GLU A 66 -14.86 15.84 -0.31
C GLU A 66 -14.77 15.84 -1.85
N HIS A 67 -13.62 16.21 -2.40
CA HIS A 67 -13.40 16.22 -3.85
C HIS A 67 -13.09 14.83 -4.43
N LEU A 68 -12.67 13.87 -3.59
CA LEU A 68 -12.33 12.52 -4.02
C LEU A 68 -13.58 11.62 -4.09
N GLN A 69 -13.87 11.12 -5.29
CA GLN A 69 -14.95 10.16 -5.48
C GLN A 69 -14.45 8.73 -5.27
N ILE A 70 -14.96 8.04 -4.25
CA ILE A 70 -14.54 6.67 -3.94
C ILE A 70 -14.75 5.68 -5.09
N SER A 71 -15.79 5.87 -5.91
CA SER A 71 -16.05 5.07 -7.10
C SER A 71 -14.93 5.20 -8.14
N VAL A 72 -14.43 6.42 -8.34
CA VAL A 72 -13.29 6.71 -9.22
C VAL A 72 -12.03 6.07 -8.66
N LEU A 73 -11.71 6.29 -7.38
CA LEU A 73 -10.53 5.68 -6.75
C LEU A 73 -10.53 4.15 -6.85
N LYS A 74 -11.67 3.49 -6.62
CA LYS A 74 -11.81 2.03 -6.76
C LYS A 74 -11.62 1.55 -8.21
N ARG A 75 -12.17 2.28 -9.18
CA ARG A 75 -11.97 1.99 -10.61
C ARG A 75 -10.50 2.10 -11.00
N GLU A 76 -9.84 3.17 -10.57
CA GLU A 76 -8.44 3.42 -10.88
C GLU A 76 -7.49 2.47 -10.18
N ALA A 77 -7.74 2.16 -8.90
CA ALA A 77 -7.06 1.11 -8.16
C ALA A 77 -7.04 -0.22 -8.92
N LYS A 78 -8.20 -0.64 -9.43
CA LYS A 78 -8.31 -1.87 -10.21
C LYS A 78 -7.48 -1.80 -11.49
N TYR A 79 -7.58 -0.70 -12.24
CA TYR A 79 -6.80 -0.50 -13.46
C TYR A 79 -5.29 -0.55 -13.19
N ILE A 80 -4.84 0.11 -12.11
CA ILE A 80 -3.43 0.11 -11.71
C ILE A 80 -2.97 -1.29 -11.33
N ALA A 81 -3.76 -2.04 -10.55
CA ALA A 81 -3.42 -3.41 -10.17
C ALA A 81 -3.27 -4.32 -11.39
N GLU A 82 -4.17 -4.22 -12.36
CA GLU A 82 -4.12 -5.00 -13.61
C GLU A 82 -2.93 -4.63 -14.52
N ASN A 83 -2.40 -3.42 -14.39
CA ASN A 83 -1.35 -2.86 -15.26
C ASN A 83 -0.09 -2.45 -14.49
N ILE A 84 0.14 -3.01 -13.30
CA ILE A 84 1.12 -2.50 -12.34
C ILE A 84 2.54 -2.40 -12.91
N ARG A 85 2.96 -3.41 -13.68
CA ARG A 85 4.27 -3.43 -14.34
C ARG A 85 4.41 -2.41 -15.47
N LEU A 86 3.32 -2.12 -16.18
CA LEU A 86 3.31 -1.13 -17.25
C LEU A 86 3.35 0.29 -16.68
N LEU A 87 2.69 0.50 -15.55
CA LEU A 87 2.53 1.80 -14.90
C LEU A 87 3.64 2.11 -13.89
N GLU A 88 4.47 1.14 -13.51
CA GLU A 88 5.52 1.28 -12.48
C GLU A 88 6.38 2.51 -12.71
N ASN A 89 6.95 2.68 -13.90
CA ASN A 89 7.85 3.80 -14.18
C ASN A 89 7.16 5.16 -14.03
N LEU A 90 5.91 5.28 -14.47
CA LEU A 90 5.12 6.50 -14.37
C LEU A 90 4.84 6.84 -12.90
N PHE A 91 4.33 5.87 -12.14
CA PHE A 91 3.96 6.06 -10.75
C PHE A 91 5.17 6.29 -9.84
N ILE A 92 6.27 5.58 -10.05
CA ILE A 92 7.51 5.80 -9.30
C ILE A 92 8.11 7.17 -9.60
N SER A 93 8.07 7.62 -10.86
CA SER A 93 8.55 8.97 -11.22
C SER A 93 7.70 10.05 -10.56
N ALA A 94 6.37 9.90 -10.57
CA ALA A 94 5.46 10.84 -9.91
C ALA A 94 5.66 10.83 -8.39
N LEU A 95 5.82 9.64 -7.81
CA LEU A 95 6.05 9.47 -6.37
C LEU A 95 7.37 10.10 -5.93
N LYS A 96 8.45 9.96 -6.73
CA LYS A 96 9.73 10.62 -6.46
C LYS A 96 9.57 12.14 -6.33
N ILE A 97 8.82 12.75 -7.25
CA ILE A 97 8.53 14.19 -7.22
C ILE A 97 7.75 14.56 -5.95
N LEU A 98 6.72 13.78 -5.60
CA LEU A 98 5.91 14.02 -4.40
C LEU A 98 6.72 13.84 -3.10
N VAL A 99 7.56 12.81 -3.02
CA VAL A 99 8.45 12.56 -1.87
C VAL A 99 9.38 13.74 -1.64
N LYS A 100 10.00 14.25 -2.71
CA LYS A 100 10.94 15.38 -2.62
C LYS A 100 10.23 16.68 -2.24
N SER A 101 9.10 16.98 -2.88
CA SER A 101 8.37 18.24 -2.66
C SER A 101 7.62 18.31 -1.33
N LYS A 102 7.10 17.18 -0.83
CA LYS A 102 6.29 17.11 0.40
C LYS A 102 7.01 16.51 1.61
N GLY A 103 8.23 16.01 1.47
CA GLY A 103 9.01 15.44 2.57
C GLY A 103 8.44 14.11 3.09
N TRP A 104 7.91 13.28 2.18
CA TRP A 104 7.17 12.06 2.53
C TRP A 104 8.04 10.82 2.76
N GLN A 105 9.36 10.94 2.85
CA GLN A 105 10.27 9.79 2.95
C GLN A 105 9.88 8.82 4.08
N ASN A 106 9.59 9.35 5.28
CA ASN A 106 9.24 8.52 6.43
C ASN A 106 7.83 7.93 6.32
N ALA A 107 6.86 8.76 5.91
CA ALA A 107 5.47 8.33 5.76
C ALA A 107 5.32 7.27 4.66
N LEU A 108 6.11 7.35 3.60
CA LEU A 108 6.18 6.37 2.53
C LEU A 108 6.61 5.00 3.08
N MET A 109 7.68 4.96 3.88
CA MET A 109 8.14 3.73 4.55
C MET A 109 7.07 3.16 5.46
N ASP A 110 6.49 3.98 6.34
CA ASP A 110 5.49 3.54 7.31
C ASP A 110 4.24 2.96 6.62
N ASN A 111 3.80 3.57 5.52
CA ASN A 111 2.68 3.07 4.73
C ASN A 111 2.95 1.70 4.10
N MET A 112 4.14 1.51 3.54
CA MET A 112 4.52 0.24 2.93
C MET A 112 4.66 -0.87 3.99
N LEU A 113 5.24 -0.57 5.16
CA LEU A 113 5.32 -1.53 6.26
C LEU A 113 3.94 -1.91 6.80
N ASN A 114 3.02 -0.95 6.91
CA ASN A 114 1.64 -1.24 7.32
C ASN A 114 0.95 -2.16 6.31
N ALA A 115 1.22 -1.99 5.02
CA ALA A 115 0.72 -2.90 3.97
C ALA A 115 1.25 -4.32 4.16
N ALA A 116 2.57 -4.46 4.34
CA ALA A 116 3.21 -5.76 4.52
C ALA A 116 2.73 -6.49 5.79
N LYS A 117 2.44 -5.75 6.87
CA LYS A 117 1.88 -6.34 8.10
C LYS A 117 0.54 -7.03 7.87
N VAL A 118 -0.32 -6.48 6.99
CA VAL A 118 -1.65 -7.05 6.71
C VAL A 118 -1.55 -8.31 5.85
N SER A 119 -0.56 -8.40 4.95
CA SER A 119 -0.29 -9.63 4.20
C SER A 119 0.00 -10.80 5.15
N TYR A 120 0.76 -10.54 6.21
CA TYR A 120 1.21 -11.56 7.15
C TYR A 120 0.16 -12.08 8.13
N GLU A 121 -0.88 -11.31 8.45
CA GLU A 121 -1.87 -11.75 9.46
C GLU A 121 -2.57 -13.07 9.03
N PRO A 122 -2.55 -14.14 9.86
CA PRO A 122 -3.16 -15.41 9.49
C PRO A 122 -4.66 -15.26 9.22
N TRP A 123 -5.14 -15.96 8.18
CA TRP A 123 -6.56 -16.04 7.83
C TRP A 123 -7.47 -16.46 9.01
N GLN A 124 -6.92 -17.15 10.02
CA GLN A 124 -7.63 -17.57 11.23
C GLN A 124 -7.93 -16.38 12.16
N THR A 125 -7.03 -15.41 12.27
CA THR A 125 -7.29 -14.12 12.93
C THR A 125 -8.27 -13.29 12.10
N LYS A 126 -8.15 -13.34 10.77
CA LYS A 126 -9.00 -12.63 9.81
C LYS A 126 -10.46 -13.16 9.75
N THR A 127 -10.70 -14.44 10.07
CA THR A 127 -12.06 -15.07 10.09
C THR A 127 -12.75 -15.01 11.45
N LEU A 128 -12.02 -14.89 12.56
CA LEU A 128 -12.61 -14.77 13.89
C LEU A 128 -13.28 -13.41 14.15
N TYR A 129 -12.88 -12.36 13.44
CA TYR A 129 -13.43 -11.00 13.55
C TYR A 129 -14.26 -10.57 12.34
N GLY A 130 -14.19 -11.29 11.23
CA GLY A 130 -15.09 -11.11 10.09
C GLY A 130 -16.45 -11.73 10.38
N ASN A 131 -17.51 -10.93 10.32
CA ASN A 131 -18.91 -11.35 10.53
C ASN A 131 -19.20 -12.73 9.93
N SER A 132 -19.24 -13.77 10.77
CA SER A 132 -19.83 -15.05 10.44
C SER A 132 -21.08 -15.23 11.30
N GLU A 133 -22.23 -15.23 10.63
CA GLU A 133 -23.46 -15.72 11.23
C GLU A 133 -23.29 -17.21 11.53
N ASN A 134 -23.30 -17.54 12.83
CA ASN A 134 -23.54 -18.84 13.44
C ASN A 134 -22.38 -19.86 13.63
N HIS A 135 -22.30 -20.28 14.91
CA HIS A 135 -21.74 -21.52 15.47
C HIS A 135 -20.23 -21.68 15.58
N LEU A 136 -19.62 -21.03 16.58
CA LEU A 136 -18.81 -21.66 17.65
C LEU A 136 -18.22 -20.56 18.55
N LYS A 137 -18.88 -20.27 19.67
CA LYS A 137 -18.35 -19.37 20.71
C LYS A 137 -17.25 -20.10 21.48
N PHE A 138 -16.04 -20.19 20.92
CA PHE A 138 -14.88 -20.53 21.72
C PHE A 138 -14.63 -19.41 22.74
N SER A 139 -14.31 -19.77 23.98
CA SER A 139 -14.06 -18.79 25.03
C SER A 139 -12.83 -17.95 24.65
N LYS A 140 -12.99 -16.62 24.64
CA LYS A 140 -11.96 -15.63 24.31
C LYS A 140 -10.57 -15.98 24.85
N LYS A 141 -10.46 -16.45 26.09
CA LYS A 141 -9.19 -16.88 26.71
C LYS A 141 -8.44 -18.02 26.01
N VAL A 142 -9.14 -18.96 25.38
CA VAL A 142 -8.52 -20.10 24.67
C VAL A 142 -8.09 -19.67 23.27
N LEU A 143 -8.85 -18.78 22.64
CA LEU A 143 -8.46 -18.15 21.38
C LEU A 143 -7.27 -17.23 21.57
N ASP A 144 -7.26 -16.41 22.62
CA ASP A 144 -6.14 -15.52 22.97
C ASP A 144 -4.85 -16.33 23.23
N LEU A 145 -4.93 -17.50 23.87
CA LEU A 145 -3.76 -18.36 24.13
C LEU A 145 -3.21 -19.06 22.88
N VAL A 146 -4.08 -19.51 21.97
CA VAL A 146 -3.67 -20.11 20.68
C VAL A 146 -3.18 -19.02 19.72
N LEU A 147 -3.79 -17.84 19.77
CA LEU A 147 -3.34 -16.68 19.01
C LEU A 147 -2.02 -16.14 19.56
N GLU A 148 -1.79 -16.10 20.87
CA GLU A 148 -0.49 -15.72 21.44
C GLU A 148 0.63 -16.64 20.94
N ASP A 149 0.43 -17.97 20.88
CA ASP A 149 1.42 -18.91 20.31
C ASP A 149 1.65 -18.75 18.79
N VAL A 150 0.67 -18.21 18.05
CA VAL A 150 0.77 -17.93 16.61
C VAL A 150 1.32 -16.52 16.35
N LEU A 151 1.02 -15.56 17.22
CA LEU A 151 1.46 -14.16 17.19
C LEU A 151 2.89 -14.00 17.76
N ASP A 152 3.37 -14.94 18.57
CA ASP A 152 4.78 -15.04 18.99
C ASP A 152 5.72 -15.35 17.80
N LYS A 153 5.17 -15.70 16.64
CA LYS A 153 5.88 -15.61 15.35
C LYS A 153 5.84 -14.15 14.87
N LYS A 154 6.75 -13.37 15.45
CA LYS A 154 7.28 -12.07 15.02
C LYS A 154 6.82 -11.59 13.64
N GLU A 155 6.39 -10.32 13.60
CA GLU A 155 6.41 -9.37 12.48
C GLU A 155 7.33 -9.78 11.30
N ARG A 156 6.87 -10.66 10.41
CA ARG A 156 7.66 -11.06 9.24
C ARG A 156 7.04 -10.47 7.99
N VAL A 157 7.69 -9.43 7.48
CA VAL A 157 7.56 -8.98 6.09
C VAL A 157 8.20 -10.06 5.21
N SER A 158 7.53 -10.49 4.14
CA SER A 158 8.09 -11.47 3.21
C SER A 158 9.31 -10.91 2.46
N GLU A 159 10.17 -11.79 1.92
CA GLU A 159 11.33 -11.35 1.13
C GLU A 159 10.89 -10.58 -0.14
N GLU A 160 9.78 -10.99 -0.75
CA GLU A 160 9.19 -10.34 -1.92
C GLU A 160 8.70 -8.92 -1.61
N GLU A 161 7.95 -8.75 -0.52
CA GLU A 161 7.48 -7.44 -0.07
C GLU A 161 8.66 -6.53 0.31
N LEU A 162 9.64 -7.07 1.05
CA LEU A 162 10.84 -6.32 1.43
C LEU A 162 11.60 -5.86 0.18
N ALA A 163 11.74 -6.71 -0.83
CA ALA A 163 12.36 -6.36 -2.10
C ALA A 163 11.61 -5.22 -2.82
N VAL A 164 10.28 -5.25 -2.81
CA VAL A 164 9.45 -4.16 -3.36
C VAL A 164 9.67 -2.87 -2.57
N ILE A 165 9.65 -2.92 -1.23
CA ILE A 165 9.89 -1.77 -0.35
C ILE A 165 11.24 -1.12 -0.65
N VAL A 166 12.32 -1.91 -0.66
CA VAL A 166 13.68 -1.43 -0.92
C VAL A 166 13.76 -0.78 -2.30
N ASN A 167 13.19 -1.43 -3.32
CA ASN A 167 13.18 -0.92 -4.69
C ASN A 167 12.47 0.45 -4.78
N ILE A 168 11.28 0.58 -4.18
CA ILE A 168 10.53 1.85 -4.17
C ILE A 168 11.32 2.93 -3.45
N LEU A 169 11.89 2.65 -2.28
CA LEU A 169 12.66 3.64 -1.51
C LEU A 169 13.92 4.10 -2.26
N GLN A 170 14.61 3.19 -2.96
CA GLN A 170 15.77 3.50 -3.79
C GLN A 170 15.38 4.40 -4.96
N LYS A 171 14.35 4.02 -5.73
CA LYS A 171 13.93 4.77 -6.93
C LYS A 171 13.33 6.14 -6.59
N THR A 172 12.75 6.30 -5.42
CA THR A 172 12.15 7.56 -4.94
C THR A 172 13.09 8.43 -4.12
N GLU A 173 14.35 8.01 -3.93
CA GLU A 173 15.32 8.71 -3.07
C GLU A 173 14.82 8.89 -1.62
N ALA A 174 14.01 7.95 -1.13
CA ALA A 174 13.46 7.96 0.22
C ALA A 174 14.30 7.19 1.25
N LEU A 175 15.48 6.69 0.86
CA LEU A 175 16.45 6.07 1.78
C LEU A 175 17.20 7.13 2.59
N ASN A 176 16.60 7.54 3.70
CA ASN A 176 17.29 8.32 4.74
C ASN A 176 17.80 7.40 5.86
N GLU A 177 18.58 7.96 6.80
CA GLU A 177 19.17 7.20 7.91
C GLU A 177 18.13 6.39 8.69
N ARG A 178 16.95 6.98 8.96
CA ARG A 178 15.86 6.30 9.65
C ARG A 178 15.37 5.08 8.87
N ASN A 179 15.02 5.27 7.60
CA ASN A 179 14.45 4.21 6.77
C ASN A 179 15.47 3.09 6.56
N GLN A 180 16.77 3.42 6.46
CA GLN A 180 17.84 2.43 6.41
C GLN A 180 17.94 1.62 7.71
N MET A 181 17.93 2.27 8.88
CA MET A 181 17.92 1.55 10.17
C MET A 181 16.73 0.62 10.31
N ILE A 182 15.55 1.01 9.83
CA ILE A 182 14.36 0.15 9.88
C ILE A 182 14.53 -1.07 8.97
N LEU A 183 15.06 -0.91 7.76
CA LEU A 183 15.33 -2.04 6.84
C LEU A 183 16.33 -3.03 7.44
N GLU A 184 17.38 -2.54 8.10
CA GLU A 184 18.39 -3.38 8.76
C GLU A 184 17.78 -4.28 9.86
N VAL A 185 16.69 -3.86 10.51
CA VAL A 185 15.98 -4.70 11.49
C VAL A 185 15.31 -5.91 10.82
N PHE A 186 14.76 -5.74 9.61
CA PHE A 186 14.12 -6.82 8.86
C PHE A 186 15.14 -7.74 8.20
N GLU A 187 16.26 -7.22 7.69
CA GLU A 187 17.33 -8.03 7.10
C GLU A 187 18.10 -8.89 8.12
N ASN A 188 18.19 -8.43 9.38
CA ASN A 188 18.91 -9.13 10.45
C ASN A 188 17.99 -9.96 11.38
N SER A 189 16.71 -10.07 11.06
CA SER A 189 15.76 -10.88 11.81
C SER A 189 15.86 -12.36 11.39
N PRO A 190 16.27 -13.29 12.28
CA PRO A 190 16.38 -14.73 11.96
C PRO A 190 15.02 -15.38 11.73
#